data_AF-Q14M78-F1
#
_entry.id   AF-Q14M78-F1
#
_cell.length_a   1.000
_cell.length_b   1.000
_cell.length_c   1.000
_cell.angle_alpha   90.00
_cell.angle_beta   90.00
_cell.angle_gamma   90.00
#
_symmetry.space_group_name_H-M   'P 1'
#
loop_
_entity.id
_entity.type
_entity.pdbx_description
1 polymer ?
#
loop_
_entity_poly.entity_id
_entity_poly.type
_entity_poly.pdbx_seq_one_letter_code
_entity_poly.pdbx_strand_id
1 'polypeptide(L)'
;MIILDGILGLALEEIRKLSDIKIFIKTEDDIRFIRRLTRDLSERGRTVESIINQYLTTVKPMHEYFVEPSIKYTDIIVPYYEGNEIAIDMIATKIKALLLDKK
;
A
#
# COMPACT_ATOMS: atom_id res chain seq x y z
N MET A 1 -13.65 -8.43 11.45
CA MET A 1 -12.43 -8.12 10.68
C MET A 1 -12.37 -6.63 10.46
N ILE A 2 -11.20 -6.03 10.65
CA ILE A 2 -10.95 -4.63 10.33
C ILE A 2 -9.80 -4.62 9.32
N ILE A 3 -9.93 -3.85 8.24
CA ILE A 3 -8.86 -3.63 7.27
C ILE A 3 -8.43 -2.18 7.41
N LEU A 4 -7.14 -1.97 7.65
CA LEU A 4 -6.53 -0.65 7.69
C LEU A 4 -5.64 -0.51 6.44
N ASP A 5 -6.00 0.44 5.58
CA ASP A 5 -5.25 0.77 4.37
C ASP A 5 -4.62 2.17 4.54
N GLY A 6 -3.36 2.30 4.13
CA GLY A 6 -2.62 3.54 4.20
C GLY A 6 -1.13 3.34 3.97
N ILE A 7 -0.50 4.33 3.31
CA ILE A 7 0.91 4.30 2.95
C ILE A 7 1.88 4.22 4.15
N LEU A 8 1.44 4.63 5.35
CA LEU A 8 2.25 4.63 6.57
C LEU A 8 1.80 3.59 7.61
N GLY A 9 0.82 2.73 7.30
CA GLY A 9 0.27 1.79 8.29
C GLY A 9 1.33 0.90 8.94
N LEU A 10 2.34 0.49 8.16
CA LEU A 10 3.45 -0.33 8.64
C LEU A 10 4.60 0.48 9.24
N ALA A 11 4.69 1.78 8.96
CA ALA A 11 5.69 2.64 9.58
C ALA A 11 5.36 2.90 11.07
N LEU A 12 4.07 2.87 11.43
CA LEU A 12 3.58 3.11 12.78
C LEU A 12 3.62 1.83 13.61
N GLU A 13 4.44 1.82 14.66
CA GLU A 13 4.59 0.65 15.55
C GLU A 13 3.29 0.28 16.29
N GLU A 14 2.51 1.28 16.70
CA GLU A 14 1.24 1.07 17.40
C GLU A 14 0.24 0.28 16.55
N ILE A 15 0.16 0.62 15.25
CA ILE A 15 -0.69 -0.10 14.30
C ILE A 15 -0.18 -1.53 14.11
N ARG A 16 1.13 -1.72 13.96
CA ARG A 16 1.74 -3.04 13.80
C ARG A 16 1.46 -3.96 14.99
N LYS A 17 1.50 -3.45 16.22
CA LYS A 17 1.22 -4.22 17.44
C LYS A 17 -0.23 -4.71 17.52
N LEU A 18 -1.16 -3.98 16.91
CA LEU A 18 -2.58 -4.35 16.87
C LEU A 18 -2.94 -5.23 15.67
N SER A 19 -2.01 -5.46 14.74
CA SER A 19 -2.30 -6.13 13.47
C SER A 19 -2.04 -7.62 13.54
N ASP A 20 -3.06 -8.42 13.21
CA ASP A 20 -2.92 -9.88 13.06
C ASP A 20 -2.15 -10.26 11.77
N ILE A 21 -2.32 -9.48 10.69
CA ILE A 21 -1.65 -9.68 9.40
C ILE A 21 -1.18 -8.32 8.86
N LYS A 22 0.04 -8.26 8.36
CA LYS A 22 0.69 -7.07 7.79
C LYS A 22 1.04 -7.33 6.33
N ILE A 23 0.39 -6.59 5.42
CA ILE A 23 0.52 -6.79 3.97
C ILE A 23 1.06 -5.51 3.33
N PHE A 24 1.99 -5.65 2.40
CA PHE A 24 2.44 -4.54 1.55
C PHE A 24 2.23 -4.87 0.07
N ILE A 25 1.61 -3.94 -0.64
CA ILE A 25 1.39 -4.06 -2.08
C ILE A 25 2.57 -3.39 -2.80
N LYS A 26 3.41 -4.18 -3.48
CA LYS A 26 4.60 -3.69 -4.19
C LYS A 26 4.30 -3.42 -5.66
N THR A 27 4.80 -2.30 -6.16
CA THR A 27 4.73 -1.90 -7.56
C THR A 27 5.91 -0.97 -7.83
N GLU A 28 6.40 -0.98 -9.06
CA GLU A 28 7.46 -0.07 -9.51
C GLU A 28 7.03 1.40 -9.41
N ASP A 29 8.00 2.28 -9.15
CA ASP A 29 7.77 3.70 -8.84
C ASP A 29 7.16 4.46 -10.01
N ASP A 30 7.62 4.17 -11.22
CA ASP A 30 7.13 4.74 -12.48
C ASP A 30 5.67 4.36 -12.74
N ILE A 31 5.31 3.09 -12.56
CA ILE A 31 3.93 2.61 -12.68
C ILE A 31 3.03 3.30 -11.64
N ARG A 32 3.48 3.42 -10.38
CA ARG A 32 2.73 4.15 -9.34
C ARG A 32 2.58 5.63 -9.67
N PHE A 33 3.64 6.25 -10.19
CA PHE A 33 3.62 7.65 -10.60
C PHE A 33 2.66 7.88 -11.76
N ILE A 34 2.68 7.04 -12.80
CA ILE A 34 1.75 7.13 -13.94
C ILE A 34 0.30 7.00 -13.48
N ARG A 35 -0.01 5.99 -12.63
CA ARG A 35 -1.35 5.83 -12.07
C ARG A 35 -1.78 7.05 -11.26
N ARG A 36 -0.88 7.60 -10.45
CA ARG A 36 -1.14 8.83 -9.67
C ARG A 36 -1.38 10.02 -10.60
N LEU A 37 -0.55 10.20 -11.61
CA LEU A 37 -0.64 11.30 -12.58
C LEU A 37 -2.00 11.26 -13.28
N THR A 38 -2.39 10.12 -13.84
CA THR A 38 -3.67 9.93 -14.52
C THR A 38 -4.83 10.24 -13.59
N ARG A 39 -4.85 9.68 -12.37
CA ARG A 39 -5.90 9.92 -11.38
C ARG A 39 -5.99 11.37 -10.93
N ASP A 40 -4.85 11.99 -10.59
CA ASP A 40 -4.82 13.37 -10.10
C ASP A 40 -5.19 14.38 -11.21
N LEU A 41 -4.93 14.05 -12.48
CA LEU A 41 -5.41 14.81 -13.64
C LEU A 41 -6.93 14.65 -13.82
N SER A 42 -7.44 13.42 -13.86
CA SER A 42 -8.84 13.13 -14.22
C SER A 42 -9.83 13.42 -13.10
N GLU A 43 -9.48 13.11 -11.85
CA GLU A 43 -10.42 13.14 -10.71
C GLU A 43 -10.22 14.35 -9.80
N ARG A 44 -9.04 14.99 -9.83
CA ARG A 44 -8.67 16.06 -8.88
C ARG A 44 -8.38 17.40 -9.53
N GLY A 45 -8.45 17.49 -10.86
CA GLY A 45 -8.27 18.74 -11.62
C GLY A 45 -6.89 19.37 -11.46
N ARG A 46 -5.86 18.59 -11.13
CA ARG A 46 -4.49 19.10 -10.96
C ARG A 46 -3.78 19.24 -12.29
N THR A 47 -2.80 20.14 -12.37
CA THR A 47 -1.91 20.24 -13.54
C THR A 47 -0.78 19.23 -13.47
N VAL A 48 -0.26 18.81 -14.62
CA VAL A 48 0.90 17.91 -14.73
C VAL A 48 2.09 18.47 -13.93
N GLU A 49 2.37 19.77 -14.09
CA GLU A 49 3.47 20.44 -13.40
C GLU A 49 3.32 20.36 -11.88
N SER A 50 2.14 20.66 -11.33
CA SER A 50 1.89 20.57 -9.89
C SER A 50 2.10 19.15 -9.34
N ILE A 51 1.67 18.12 -10.10
CA ILE A 51 1.82 16.72 -9.70
C ILE A 51 3.29 16.30 -9.70
N ILE A 52 4.03 16.65 -10.76
CA ILE A 52 5.48 16.37 -10.86
C ILE A 52 6.22 17.05 -9.70
N ASN A 53 5.94 18.34 -9.48
CA ASN A 53 6.63 19.11 -8.46
C ASN A 53 6.35 18.55 -7.06
N GLN A 54 5.08 18.19 -6.77
CA GLN A 54 4.74 17.51 -5.52
C GLN A 54 5.43 16.15 -5.41
N TYR A 55 5.48 15.37 -6.49
CA TYR A 55 6.09 14.04 -6.48
C TYR A 55 7.57 14.10 -6.08
N LEU A 56 8.32 14.99 -6.72
CA LEU A 56 9.76 15.14 -6.51
C LEU A 56 10.10 15.77 -5.14
N THR A 57 9.31 16.75 -4.69
CA THR A 57 9.61 17.49 -3.45
C THR A 57 9.13 16.80 -2.19
N THR A 58 8.06 15.99 -2.26
CA THR A 58 7.43 15.42 -1.06
C THR A 58 7.19 13.92 -1.18
N VAL A 59 6.53 13.45 -2.23
CA VAL A 59 6.03 12.06 -2.27
C VAL A 59 7.16 11.06 -2.32
N LYS A 60 8.11 11.25 -3.24
CA LYS A 60 9.24 10.34 -3.41
C LYS A 60 10.17 10.35 -2.19
N PRO A 61 10.62 11.52 -1.67
CA PRO A 61 11.41 11.55 -0.43
C PRO A 61 10.68 10.87 0.74
N MET A 62 9.40 11.18 0.98
CA MET A 62 8.65 10.57 2.08
C MET A 62 8.44 9.07 1.89
N HIS A 63 8.29 8.61 0.64
CA HIS A 63 8.23 7.19 0.33
C HIS A 63 9.55 6.50 0.71
N GLU A 64 10.69 7.05 0.29
CA GLU A 64 12.02 6.51 0.60
C GLU A 64 12.35 6.56 2.09
N TYR A 65 11.94 7.61 2.81
CA TYR A 65 12.23 7.77 4.24
C TYR A 65 11.33 6.93 5.15
N PHE A 66 10.04 6.76 4.82
CA PHE A 66 9.07 6.19 5.75
C PHE A 66 8.36 4.94 5.22
N VAL A 67 7.98 4.91 3.94
CA VAL A 67 7.16 3.84 3.39
C VAL A 67 8.02 2.63 3.02
N GLU A 68 9.06 2.81 2.22
CA GLU A 68 9.93 1.73 1.75
C GLU A 68 10.64 1.01 2.92
N PRO A 69 11.19 1.70 3.94
CA PRO A 69 11.81 1.03 5.08
C PRO A 69 10.81 0.23 5.94
N SER A 70 9.51 0.56 5.87
CA SER A 70 8.48 -0.15 6.64
C SER A 70 8.15 -1.54 6.08
N ILE A 71 8.57 -1.83 4.84
CA ILE A 71 8.39 -3.14 4.20
C ILE A 71 9.03 -4.26 5.02
N LYS A 72 10.13 -3.99 5.73
CA LYS A 72 10.78 -5.00 6.59
C LYS A 72 9.90 -5.55 7.71
N TYR A 73 8.76 -4.89 8.00
CA TYR A 73 7.80 -5.30 9.02
C TYR A 73 6.60 -6.07 8.46
N THR A 74 6.56 -6.35 7.15
CA THR A 74 5.46 -7.08 6.52
C THR A 74 5.55 -8.57 6.75
N ASP A 75 4.41 -9.22 6.88
CA ASP A 75 4.34 -10.68 6.81
C ASP A 75 4.32 -11.16 5.35
N ILE A 76 3.66 -10.38 4.46
CA ILE A 76 3.47 -10.73 3.04
C ILE A 76 3.66 -9.50 2.16
N ILE A 77 4.43 -9.67 1.08
CA ILE A 77 4.53 -8.70 -0.02
C ILE A 77 3.75 -9.25 -1.20
N VAL A 78 2.82 -8.44 -1.73
CA VAL A 78 1.98 -8.80 -2.87
C VAL A 78 2.38 -7.93 -4.06
N PRO A 79 2.83 -8.50 -5.19
CA PRO A 79 3.04 -7.73 -6.40
C PRO A 79 1.70 -7.25 -6.94
N TYR A 80 1.63 -5.96 -7.27
CA TYR A 80 0.44 -5.38 -7.87
C TYR A 80 0.41 -5.67 -9.37
N TYR A 81 -0.67 -6.29 -9.80
CA TYR A 81 -1.18 -6.24 -11.16
C TYR A 81 -2.71 -6.37 -11.08
N GLU A 82 -3.39 -5.87 -12.10
CA GLU A 82 -4.85 -5.96 -12.16
C GLU A 82 -5.28 -7.44 -12.20
N GLY A 83 -6.23 -7.81 -11.34
CA GLY A 83 -6.71 -9.19 -11.28
C GLY A 83 -5.71 -10.18 -10.68
N ASN A 84 -4.91 -9.80 -9.67
CA ASN A 84 -4.13 -10.77 -8.88
C ASN A 84 -5.04 -11.64 -7.98
N GLU A 85 -5.88 -12.47 -8.60
CA GLU A 85 -6.88 -13.32 -7.96
C GLU A 85 -6.23 -14.35 -7.03
N ILE A 86 -5.05 -14.85 -7.38
CA ILE A 86 -4.30 -15.80 -6.57
C ILE A 86 -3.93 -15.18 -5.22
N ALA A 87 -3.36 -13.97 -5.21
CA ALA A 87 -3.02 -13.31 -3.94
C ALA A 87 -4.27 -12.98 -3.13
N ILE A 88 -5.35 -12.54 -3.79
CA ILE A 88 -6.63 -12.25 -3.13
C ILE A 88 -7.18 -13.51 -2.45
N ASP A 89 -7.20 -14.64 -3.15
CA ASP A 89 -7.71 -15.90 -2.62
C ASP A 89 -6.86 -16.42 -1.44
N MET A 90 -5.54 -16.35 -1.56
CA MET A 90 -4.62 -16.73 -0.47
C MET A 90 -4.85 -15.89 0.78
N ILE A 91 -4.95 -14.57 0.64
CA ILE A 91 -5.21 -13.65 1.76
C ILE A 91 -6.59 -13.91 2.36
N ALA A 92 -7.62 -14.05 1.51
CA ALA A 92 -8.98 -14.32 1.96
C ALA A 92 -9.08 -15.64 2.73
N THR A 93 -8.40 -16.69 2.25
CA THR A 93 -8.32 -17.98 2.92
C THR A 93 -7.65 -17.88 4.28
N LYS A 94 -6.53 -17.14 4.37
CA LYS A 94 -5.85 -16.94 5.66
C LYS A 94 -6.70 -16.15 6.65
N ILE A 95 -7.38 -15.10 6.19
CA ILE A 95 -8.31 -14.32 7.02
C ILE A 95 -9.45 -15.21 7.55
N LYS A 96 -10.07 -16.01 6.67
CA LYS A 96 -11.14 -16.94 7.07
C LYS A 96 -10.67 -17.90 8.15
N ALA A 97 -9.48 -18.48 8.00
CA ALA A 97 -8.90 -19.39 9.01
C ALA A 97 -8.72 -18.68 10.37
N LEU A 98 -8.16 -17.47 10.39
CA LEU A 98 -7.98 -16.70 11.64
C LEU A 98 -9.31 -16.33 12.33
N LEU A 99 -10.36 -16.08 11.55
CA LEU A 99 -11.69 -15.77 12.11
C LEU A 99 -12.37 -17.01 12.70
N LEU A 100 -12.06 -18.21 12.19
CA LEU A 100 -12.57 -19.47 12.72
C LEU A 100 -11.84 -19.91 13.99
N ASP A 101 -10.51 -19.72 14.05
CA ASP A 101 -9.70 -20.07 15.22
C ASP A 101 -9.94 -19.15 16.45
N LYS A 102 -10.52 -17.96 16.23
CA LYS A 102 -10.86 -17.00 17.31
C LYS A 102 -12.26 -17.22 17.91
N LYS A 103 -12.94 -18.33 17.58
CA LYS A 103 -14.16 -18.79 18.27
C LYS A 103 -13.82 -19.80 19.36
#